data_AF-A0A8H5SWM7-F1
#
_entry.id   AF-A0A8H5SWM7-F1
#
_cell.length_a   1.000
_cell.length_b   1.000
_cell.length_c   1.000
_cell.angle_alpha   90.00
_cell.angle_beta   90.00
_cell.angle_gamma   90.00
#
_symmetry.space_group_name_H-M   'P 1'
#
loop_
_entity.id
_entity.type
_entity.pdbx_description
1 polymer ?
#
loop_
_entity_poly.entity_id
_entity_poly.type
_entity_poly.pdbx_seq_one_letter_code
_entity_poly.pdbx_strand_id
1 'polypeptide(L)'
;MSLSSVYAALKPYIDIPFNASLSGILFLAYRCLISKPGLLLIIVYTTSAIIILFDRTSTKGEMAKTMATMPLGLGSVLLFIVASRPTKAEWLHAFTIYVNFAVYGNILMMVATPSGGTFRGICCKVACLSLSTWIILQGRQVQWKTIMLHDHLLVFTASSKSWIFAHAVYRFTLLTLPCFGSGRRHRLMEVYSLGLTYLLSWSTGLPFEYCFGMADTIVAPAVTAWSSISKTFNLIPRDPGKDQSTAGGISDTGDVCLGIIALTVAAYACFNIASPGRAAS
;
A
#
# COMPACT_ATOMS: atom_id res chain seq x y z
N MET A 1 5.62 -28.00 16.72
CA MET A 1 6.41 -27.34 15.65
C MET A 1 7.25 -26.25 16.31
N SER A 2 8.58 -26.30 16.25
CA SER A 2 9.44 -25.33 16.97
C SER A 2 9.48 -23.98 16.25
N LEU A 3 9.60 -22.89 17.00
CA LEU A 3 9.78 -21.53 16.44
C LEU A 3 10.99 -21.45 15.50
N SER A 4 12.05 -22.24 15.74
CA SER A 4 13.22 -22.29 14.86
C SER A 4 12.92 -22.93 13.49
N SER A 5 12.02 -23.92 13.45
CA SER A 5 11.58 -24.57 12.21
C SER A 5 10.72 -23.64 11.35
N VAL A 6 9.81 -22.88 11.98
CA VAL A 6 9.00 -21.85 11.29
C VAL A 6 9.89 -20.72 10.78
N TYR A 7 10.84 -20.26 11.60
CA TYR A 7 11.81 -19.22 11.23
C TYR A 7 12.65 -19.64 10.01
N ALA A 8 13.18 -20.87 10.02
CA ALA A 8 13.95 -21.40 8.90
C ALA A 8 13.12 -21.50 7.61
N ALA A 9 11.84 -21.87 7.70
CA ALA A 9 10.95 -21.95 6.56
C ALA A 9 10.56 -20.58 5.98
N LEU A 10 10.43 -19.54 6.81
CA LEU A 10 10.02 -18.20 6.38
C LEU A 10 11.16 -17.33 5.87
N LYS A 11 12.40 -17.56 6.35
CA LYS A 11 13.58 -16.76 6.01
C LYS A 11 13.80 -16.57 4.48
N PRO A 12 13.60 -17.57 3.61
CA PRO A 12 13.74 -17.40 2.16
C PRO A 12 12.67 -16.47 1.56
N TYR A 13 11.52 -16.33 2.21
CA TYR A 13 10.36 -15.63 1.66
C TYR A 13 10.15 -14.24 2.27
N ILE A 14 10.61 -13.99 3.50
CA ILE A 14 10.39 -12.74 4.23
C ILE A 14 11.71 -12.23 4.79
N ASP A 15 11.93 -10.92 4.70
CA ASP A 15 13.05 -10.26 5.38
C ASP A 15 12.64 -9.99 6.84
N ILE A 16 12.94 -10.94 7.74
CA ILE A 16 12.45 -10.93 9.12
C ILE A 16 12.92 -9.70 9.90
N PRO A 17 14.22 -9.33 9.90
CA PRO A 17 14.69 -8.10 10.57
C PRO A 17 14.01 -6.82 10.06
N PHE A 18 13.82 -6.71 8.74
CA PHE A 18 13.11 -5.58 8.13
C PHE A 18 11.67 -5.50 8.59
N ASN A 19 10.97 -6.64 8.59
CA ASN A 19 9.55 -6.69 8.94
C ASN A 19 9.29 -6.52 10.45
N ALA A 20 10.20 -7.00 11.31
CA ALA A 20 10.12 -6.78 12.75
C ALA A 20 10.25 -5.28 13.10
N SER A 21 11.24 -4.60 12.52
CA SER A 21 11.43 -3.15 12.70
C SER A 21 10.28 -2.34 12.09
N LEU A 22 9.83 -2.70 10.90
CA LEU A 22 8.66 -2.08 10.25
C LEU A 22 7.40 -2.22 11.11
N SER A 23 7.16 -3.38 11.73
CA SER A 23 6.03 -3.58 12.64
C SER A 23 6.05 -2.59 13.81
N GLY A 24 7.23 -2.35 14.40
CA GLY A 24 7.42 -1.34 15.43
C GLY A 24 7.14 0.09 14.94
N ILE A 25 7.62 0.44 13.74
CA ILE A 25 7.37 1.73 13.09
C ILE A 25 5.87 1.94 12.85
N LEU A 26 5.17 0.92 12.32
CA LEU A 26 3.75 0.98 12.04
C LEU A 26 2.91 1.08 13.32
N PHE A 27 3.29 0.37 14.38
CA PHE A 27 2.64 0.52 15.68
C PHE A 27 2.79 1.94 16.23
N LEU A 28 3.99 2.51 16.15
CA LEU A 28 4.24 3.90 16.56
C LEU A 28 3.43 4.88 15.70
N ALA A 29 3.41 4.70 14.38
CA ALA A 29 2.65 5.52 13.46
C ALA A 29 1.15 5.47 13.75
N TYR A 30 0.60 4.29 14.01
CA TYR A 30 -0.78 4.10 14.46
C TYR A 30 -1.07 4.87 15.76
N ARG A 31 -0.23 4.70 16.79
CA ARG A 31 -0.40 5.40 18.08
C ARG A 31 -0.33 6.91 17.90
N CYS A 32 0.62 7.40 17.11
CA CYS A 32 0.76 8.83 16.81
C CYS A 32 -0.45 9.35 16.01
N LEU A 33 -0.97 8.60 15.04
CA LEU A 33 -2.15 9.02 14.29
C LEU A 33 -3.35 9.28 15.20
N ILE A 34 -3.65 8.33 16.10
CA ILE A 34 -4.81 8.41 16.98
C ILE A 34 -4.61 9.48 18.07
N SER A 35 -3.40 9.57 18.64
CA SER A 35 -3.18 10.41 19.83
C SER A 35 -2.64 11.81 19.52
N LYS A 36 -1.74 11.94 18.53
CA LYS A 36 -0.99 13.16 18.22
C LYS A 36 -0.63 13.23 16.72
N PRO A 37 -1.59 13.43 15.81
CA PRO A 37 -1.33 13.41 14.36
C PRO A 37 -0.31 14.46 13.92
N GLY A 38 -0.18 15.60 14.63
CA GLY A 38 0.86 16.59 14.40
C GLY A 38 2.29 16.08 14.67
N LEU A 39 2.48 15.18 15.64
CA LEU A 39 3.77 14.53 15.86
C LEU A 39 4.12 13.61 14.68
N LEU A 40 3.14 12.86 14.19
CA LEU A 40 3.34 12.00 13.02
C LEU A 40 3.70 12.83 11.78
N LEU A 41 3.05 13.99 11.58
CA LEU A 41 3.36 14.92 10.50
C LEU A 41 4.82 15.39 10.54
N ILE A 42 5.31 15.78 11.72
CA ILE A 42 6.71 16.18 11.92
C ILE A 42 7.63 15.01 11.56
N ILE A 43 7.35 13.81 12.08
CA ILE A 43 8.13 12.61 11.77
C ILE A 43 8.18 12.38 10.26
N VAL A 44 7.04 12.47 9.55
CA VAL A 44 6.98 12.28 8.09
C VAL A 44 7.84 13.29 7.35
N TYR A 45 7.75 14.58 7.68
CA TYR A 45 8.57 15.60 7.00
C TYR A 45 10.05 15.51 7.35
N THR A 46 10.41 15.27 8.61
CA THR A 46 11.81 15.06 9.01
C THR A 46 12.40 13.84 8.31
N THR A 47 11.67 12.72 8.28
CA THR A 47 12.08 11.50 7.57
C THR A 47 12.25 11.76 6.08
N SER A 48 11.33 12.50 5.47
CA SER A 48 11.41 12.89 4.06
C SER A 48 12.65 13.75 3.78
N ALA A 49 12.93 14.74 4.64
CA ALA A 49 14.11 15.59 4.52
C ALA A 49 15.41 14.78 4.65
N ILE A 50 15.48 13.85 5.62
CA ILE A 50 16.62 12.94 5.77
C ILE A 50 16.84 12.13 4.49
N ILE A 51 15.78 11.56 3.91
CA ILE A 51 15.91 10.78 2.66
C ILE A 51 16.42 11.67 1.52
N ILE A 52 15.86 12.88 1.34
CA ILE A 52 16.30 13.80 0.27
C ILE A 52 17.77 14.18 0.42
N LEU A 53 18.24 14.44 1.65
CA LEU A 53 19.60 14.91 1.90
C LEU A 53 20.63 13.79 1.79
N PHE A 54 20.30 12.60 2.30
CA PHE A 54 21.26 11.53 2.52
C PHE A 54 21.12 10.32 1.58
N ASP A 55 19.95 10.04 1.00
CA ASP A 55 19.79 8.90 0.11
C ASP A 55 20.38 9.20 -1.28
N ARG A 56 21.59 8.68 -1.50
CA ARG A 56 22.30 8.72 -2.79
C ARG A 56 22.18 7.42 -3.58
N THR A 57 21.44 6.45 -3.07
CA THR A 57 21.38 5.10 -3.61
C THR A 57 20.11 4.81 -4.38
N SER A 58 19.03 5.51 -4.07
CA SER A 58 17.75 5.36 -4.77
C SER A 58 17.82 5.87 -6.21
N THR A 59 17.22 5.11 -7.12
CA THR A 59 16.96 5.56 -8.49
C THR A 59 16.02 6.76 -8.51
N LYS A 60 15.98 7.50 -9.63
CA LYS A 60 15.01 8.61 -9.82
C LYS A 60 13.56 8.17 -9.60
N GLY A 61 13.21 6.96 -10.05
CA GLY A 61 11.88 6.38 -9.87
C GLY A 61 11.56 6.04 -8.41
N GLU A 62 12.51 5.44 -7.68
CA GLU A 62 12.36 5.16 -6.25
C GLU A 62 12.21 6.48 -5.46
N MET A 63 13.04 7.48 -5.75
CA MET A 63 12.94 8.80 -5.10
C MET A 63 11.60 9.47 -5.40
N ALA A 64 11.14 9.46 -6.66
CA ALA A 64 9.85 10.01 -7.04
C ALA A 64 8.69 9.31 -6.29
N LYS A 65 8.74 7.98 -6.18
CA LYS A 65 7.77 7.21 -5.40
C LYS A 65 7.82 7.59 -3.91
N THR A 66 9.00 7.75 -3.33
CA THR A 66 9.15 8.19 -1.94
C THR A 66 8.54 9.57 -1.74
N MET A 67 8.81 10.53 -2.63
CA MET A 67 8.24 11.89 -2.55
C MET A 67 6.72 11.89 -2.73
N ALA A 68 6.21 11.09 -3.66
CA ALA A 68 4.77 10.97 -3.91
C ALA A 68 4.03 10.34 -2.72
N THR A 69 4.62 9.36 -2.05
CA THR A 69 3.94 8.61 -0.97
C THR A 69 4.14 9.24 0.41
N MET A 70 5.32 9.80 0.70
CA MET A 70 5.66 10.37 2.02
C MET A 70 5.17 11.82 2.17
N PRO A 71 5.90 12.88 1.72
CA PRO A 71 5.50 14.25 2.01
C PRO A 71 4.24 14.66 1.25
N LEU A 72 4.07 14.19 0.00
CA LEU A 72 2.88 14.52 -0.80
C LEU A 72 1.69 13.65 -0.39
N GLY A 73 1.85 12.33 -0.25
CA GLY A 73 0.78 11.44 0.18
C GLY A 73 0.40 11.60 1.65
N LEU A 74 1.10 10.87 2.53
CA LEU A 74 0.79 10.87 3.97
C LEU A 74 0.92 12.25 4.62
N GLY A 75 1.92 13.04 4.22
CA GLY A 75 2.16 14.38 4.74
C GLY A 75 0.99 15.33 4.47
N SER A 76 0.44 15.35 3.25
CA SER A 76 -0.73 16.20 2.96
C SER A 76 -1.99 15.76 3.70
N VAL A 77 -2.20 14.45 3.85
CA VAL A 77 -3.32 13.90 4.64
C VAL A 77 -3.21 14.31 6.10
N LEU A 78 -2.03 14.16 6.70
CA LEU A 78 -1.80 14.57 8.09
C LEU A 78 -1.89 16.09 8.27
N LEU A 79 -1.38 16.88 7.32
CA LEU A 79 -1.51 18.33 7.33
C LEU A 79 -2.99 18.74 7.31
N PHE A 80 -3.79 18.12 6.45
CA PHE A 80 -5.23 18.38 6.37
C PHE A 80 -5.94 17.94 7.66
N ILE A 81 -5.56 16.81 8.27
CA ILE A 81 -6.09 16.34 9.56
C ILE A 81 -5.78 17.33 10.70
N VAL A 82 -4.58 17.91 10.73
CA VAL A 82 -4.12 18.83 11.78
C VAL A 82 -4.65 20.26 11.56
N ALA A 83 -5.04 20.61 10.32
CA ALA A 83 -5.54 21.92 9.98
C ALA A 83 -6.78 22.34 10.80
N SER A 84 -6.95 23.66 10.94
CA SER A 84 -8.09 24.26 11.62
C SER A 84 -9.41 23.92 10.90
N ARG A 85 -10.52 23.94 11.64
CA ARG A 85 -11.87 23.73 11.05
C ARG A 85 -12.19 24.65 9.86
N PRO A 86 -11.93 25.98 9.91
CA PRO A 86 -12.22 26.83 8.76
C PRO A 86 -11.37 26.47 7.54
N THR A 87 -10.07 26.20 7.73
CA THR A 87 -9.19 25.74 6.64
C THR A 87 -9.68 24.44 6.02
N LYS A 88 -10.12 23.47 6.85
CA LYS A 88 -10.71 22.22 6.34
C LYS A 88 -11.94 22.48 5.49
N ALA A 89 -12.87 23.31 5.96
CA ALA A 89 -14.11 23.61 5.25
C ALA A 89 -13.86 24.28 3.88
N GLU A 90 -12.93 25.23 3.85
CA GLU A 90 -12.53 25.95 2.62
C GLU A 90 -11.90 25.01 1.60
N TRP A 91 -10.98 24.13 2.03
CA TRP A 91 -10.16 23.31 1.14
C TRP A 91 -10.69 21.90 0.92
N LEU A 92 -11.78 21.49 1.58
CA LEU A 92 -12.30 20.11 1.54
C LEU A 92 -12.54 19.62 0.11
N HIS A 93 -13.11 20.47 -0.75
CA HIS A 93 -13.42 20.09 -2.12
C HIS A 93 -12.15 19.83 -2.94
N ALA A 94 -11.21 20.79 -2.92
CA ALA A 94 -9.93 20.67 -3.62
C ALA A 94 -9.12 19.47 -3.10
N PHE A 95 -9.13 19.26 -1.78
CA PHE A 95 -8.45 18.14 -1.16
C PHE A 95 -9.09 16.79 -1.50
N THR A 96 -10.41 16.73 -1.65
CA THR A 96 -11.11 15.53 -2.14
C THR A 96 -10.69 15.17 -3.56
N ILE A 97 -10.57 16.15 -4.45
CA ILE A 97 -10.07 15.95 -5.81
C ILE A 97 -8.63 15.44 -5.78
N TYR A 98 -7.77 16.05 -4.95
CA TYR A 98 -6.38 15.65 -4.78
C TYR A 98 -6.23 14.19 -4.36
N VAL A 99 -6.93 13.77 -3.29
CA VAL A 99 -6.87 12.39 -2.79
C VAL A 99 -7.45 11.42 -3.80
N ASN A 100 -8.54 11.75 -4.49
CA ASN A 100 -9.08 10.92 -5.57
C ASN A 100 -8.02 10.70 -6.66
N PHE A 101 -7.38 11.76 -7.13
CA PHE A 101 -6.31 11.66 -8.13
C PHE A 101 -5.14 10.82 -7.62
N ALA A 102 -4.73 11.00 -6.36
CA ALA A 102 -3.66 10.23 -5.76
C ALA A 102 -3.99 8.73 -5.65
N VAL A 103 -5.20 8.37 -5.19
CA VAL A 103 -5.64 6.98 -5.02
C VAL A 103 -5.78 6.29 -6.37
N TYR A 104 -6.57 6.86 -7.30
CA TYR A 104 -6.77 6.25 -8.62
C TYR A 104 -5.48 6.22 -9.43
N GLY A 105 -4.69 7.29 -9.35
CA GLY A 105 -3.38 7.38 -10.00
C GLY A 105 -2.42 6.31 -9.48
N ASN A 106 -2.32 6.11 -8.15
CA ASN A 106 -1.45 5.09 -7.57
C ASN A 106 -1.82 3.67 -8.02
N ILE A 107 -3.12 3.35 -8.06
CA ILE A 107 -3.60 2.04 -8.53
C ILE A 107 -3.32 1.88 -10.03
N LEU A 108 -3.68 2.87 -10.85
CA LEU A 108 -3.52 2.81 -12.31
C LEU A 108 -2.04 2.74 -12.72
N MET A 109 -1.15 3.43 -12.00
CA MET A 109 0.29 3.35 -12.26
C MET A 109 0.85 1.95 -12.05
N MET A 110 0.19 1.07 -11.28
CA MET A 110 0.64 -0.32 -11.13
C MET A 110 0.53 -1.11 -12.45
N VAL A 111 -0.30 -0.69 -13.41
CA VAL A 111 -0.35 -1.28 -14.78
C VAL A 111 0.98 -1.10 -15.51
N ALA A 112 1.69 0.00 -15.25
CA ALA A 112 3.00 0.28 -15.84
C ALA A 112 4.14 -0.55 -15.22
N THR A 113 3.85 -1.36 -14.19
CA THR A 113 4.84 -2.27 -13.60
C THR A 113 5.37 -3.23 -14.67
N PRO A 114 6.70 -3.35 -14.85
CA PRO A 114 7.27 -4.27 -15.82
C PRO A 114 6.84 -5.71 -15.53
N SER A 115 6.36 -6.42 -16.56
CA SER A 115 5.91 -7.82 -16.41
C SER A 115 7.07 -8.81 -16.18
N GLY A 116 8.31 -8.37 -16.39
CA GLY A 116 9.51 -9.20 -16.21
C GLY A 116 9.55 -10.42 -17.14
N GLY A 117 8.80 -10.39 -18.25
CA GLY A 117 8.69 -11.53 -19.18
C GLY A 117 7.87 -12.72 -18.65
N THR A 118 7.14 -12.55 -17.54
CA THR A 118 6.39 -13.63 -16.89
C THR A 118 4.91 -13.65 -17.30
N PHE A 119 4.28 -14.83 -17.27
CA PHE A 119 2.83 -14.97 -17.49
C PHE A 119 2.07 -14.24 -16.39
N ARG A 120 2.47 -14.41 -15.11
CA ARG A 120 1.81 -13.71 -13.99
C ARG A 120 1.88 -12.20 -14.13
N GLY A 121 2.97 -11.65 -14.69
CA GLY A 121 3.11 -10.22 -14.94
C GLY A 121 2.09 -9.67 -15.93
N ILE A 122 1.73 -10.44 -16.96
CA ILE A 122 0.68 -10.07 -17.91
C ILE A 122 -0.69 -10.14 -17.21
N CYS A 123 -0.96 -11.23 -16.48
CA CYS A 123 -2.21 -11.40 -15.74
C CYS A 123 -2.43 -10.29 -14.69
N CYS A 124 -1.37 -9.87 -13.98
CA CYS A 124 -1.41 -8.74 -13.06
C CYS A 124 -1.85 -7.45 -13.75
N LYS A 125 -1.42 -7.17 -14.99
CA LYS A 125 -1.87 -5.97 -15.72
C LYS A 125 -3.38 -6.03 -16.00
N VAL A 126 -3.87 -7.19 -16.43
CA VAL A 126 -5.31 -7.40 -16.66
C VAL A 126 -6.10 -7.20 -15.37
N ALA A 127 -5.66 -7.84 -14.27
CA ALA A 127 -6.28 -7.70 -12.96
C ALA A 127 -6.28 -6.24 -12.47
N CYS A 128 -5.16 -5.54 -12.65
CA CYS A 128 -5.03 -4.14 -12.26
C CYS A 128 -6.01 -3.25 -13.03
N LEU A 129 -6.15 -3.44 -14.34
CA LEU A 129 -7.10 -2.69 -15.16
C LEU A 129 -8.54 -2.95 -14.69
N SER A 130 -8.92 -4.21 -14.50
CA SER A 130 -10.26 -4.56 -13.99
C SER A 130 -10.54 -3.96 -12.62
N LEU A 131 -9.59 -4.05 -11.68
CA LEU A 131 -9.73 -3.45 -10.34
C LEU A 131 -9.80 -1.92 -10.39
N SER A 132 -9.04 -1.29 -11.29
CA SER A 132 -9.04 0.17 -11.50
C SER A 132 -10.40 0.63 -12.03
N THR A 133 -10.94 -0.07 -13.04
CA THR A 133 -12.28 0.20 -13.55
C THR A 133 -13.33 0.03 -12.46
N TRP A 134 -13.23 -1.03 -11.64
CA TRP A 134 -14.18 -1.25 -10.55
C TRP A 134 -14.18 -0.10 -9.55
N ILE A 135 -13.01 0.29 -9.01
CA ILE A 135 -12.96 1.36 -7.99
C ILE A 135 -13.36 2.73 -8.57
N ILE A 136 -13.04 3.00 -9.83
CA ILE A 136 -13.48 4.22 -10.53
C ILE A 136 -15.01 4.26 -10.60
N LEU A 137 -15.66 3.13 -10.91
CA LEU A 137 -17.12 3.05 -10.93
C LEU A 137 -17.72 3.21 -9.53
N GLN A 138 -17.11 2.64 -8.48
CA GLN A 138 -17.55 2.88 -7.10
C GLN A 138 -17.42 4.37 -6.72
N GLY A 139 -16.31 5.01 -7.10
CA GLY A 139 -16.10 6.45 -6.96
C GLY A 139 -17.20 7.29 -7.63
N ARG A 140 -17.62 6.91 -8.85
CA ARG A 140 -18.74 7.55 -9.56
C ARG A 140 -20.07 7.36 -8.84
N GLN A 141 -20.33 6.18 -8.29
CA GLN A 141 -21.58 5.89 -7.57
C GLN A 141 -21.75 6.80 -6.34
N VAL A 142 -20.66 7.11 -5.63
CA VAL A 142 -20.66 8.06 -4.50
C VAL A 142 -20.40 9.51 -4.92
N GLN A 143 -20.61 9.86 -6.19
CA GLN A 143 -20.44 11.22 -6.74
C GLN A 143 -19.06 11.84 -6.43
N TRP A 144 -18.01 11.01 -6.37
CA TRP A 144 -16.65 11.42 -6.05
C TRP A 144 -16.46 12.06 -4.66
N LYS A 145 -17.47 12.02 -3.80
CA LYS A 145 -17.39 12.42 -2.39
C LYS A 145 -16.84 11.25 -1.57
N THR A 146 -15.61 10.89 -1.88
CA THR A 146 -14.94 9.69 -1.38
C THR A 146 -14.30 9.88 -0.02
N ILE A 147 -14.33 11.09 0.54
CA ILE A 147 -13.71 11.41 1.82
C ILE A 147 -14.74 11.84 2.84
N MET A 148 -14.61 11.28 4.03
CA MET A 148 -15.28 11.78 5.23
C MET A 148 -14.22 12.06 6.31
N LEU A 149 -14.37 13.17 7.02
CA LEU A 149 -13.58 13.46 8.21
C LEU A 149 -14.35 12.95 9.43
N HIS A 150 -13.73 12.06 10.21
CA HIS A 150 -14.29 11.58 11.47
C HIS A 150 -13.22 11.65 12.56
N ASP A 151 -13.41 12.51 13.56
CA ASP A 151 -12.56 12.60 14.77
C ASP A 151 -11.04 12.49 14.50
N HIS A 152 -10.56 13.33 13.59
CA HIS A 152 -9.14 13.41 13.17
C HIS A 152 -8.65 12.26 12.27
N LEU A 153 -9.55 11.46 11.71
CA LEU A 153 -9.24 10.49 10.66
C LEU A 153 -9.83 10.89 9.32
N LEU A 154 -9.06 10.61 8.29
CA LEU A 154 -9.53 10.68 6.91
C LEU A 154 -10.03 9.31 6.50
N VAL A 155 -11.33 9.22 6.25
CA VAL A 155 -12.00 8.00 5.81
C VAL A 155 -12.15 8.01 4.30
N PHE A 156 -11.87 6.89 3.65
CA PHE A 156 -12.14 6.71 2.21
C PHE A 156 -13.37 5.81 2.01
N THR A 157 -14.46 6.38 1.50
CA THR A 157 -15.79 5.72 1.42
C THR A 157 -16.05 5.01 0.09
N ALA A 158 -15.17 5.16 -0.90
CA ALA A 158 -15.38 4.60 -2.23
C ALA A 158 -14.99 3.11 -2.37
N SER A 159 -14.24 2.55 -1.41
CA SER A 159 -13.81 1.14 -1.46
C SER A 159 -14.79 0.23 -0.73
N SER A 160 -15.22 -0.85 -1.38
CA SER A 160 -15.95 -1.96 -0.72
C SER A 160 -15.00 -2.99 -0.09
N LYS A 161 -15.47 -3.76 0.90
CA LYS A 161 -14.71 -4.89 1.48
C LYS A 161 -14.23 -5.87 0.39
N SER A 162 -15.12 -6.23 -0.53
CA SER A 162 -14.82 -7.13 -1.65
C SER A 162 -13.71 -6.59 -2.54
N TRP A 163 -13.73 -5.30 -2.84
CA TRP A 163 -12.67 -4.66 -3.60
C TRP A 163 -11.34 -4.66 -2.82
N ILE A 164 -11.36 -4.37 -1.52
CA ILE A 164 -10.17 -4.36 -0.65
C ILE A 164 -9.49 -5.73 -0.64
N PHE A 165 -10.24 -6.80 -0.43
CA PHE A 165 -9.66 -8.16 -0.43
C PHE A 165 -9.16 -8.57 -1.82
N ALA A 166 -9.90 -8.26 -2.88
CA ALA A 166 -9.46 -8.54 -4.25
C ALA A 166 -8.17 -7.77 -4.60
N HIS A 167 -8.08 -6.50 -4.20
CA HIS A 167 -6.89 -5.67 -4.33
C HIS A 167 -5.71 -6.24 -3.54
N ALA A 168 -5.95 -6.74 -2.32
CA ALA A 168 -4.90 -7.35 -1.50
C ALA A 168 -4.32 -8.62 -2.15
N VAL A 169 -5.16 -9.51 -2.68
CA VAL A 169 -4.71 -10.71 -3.41
C VAL A 169 -3.94 -10.32 -4.68
N TYR A 170 -4.44 -9.33 -5.42
CA TYR A 170 -3.75 -8.79 -6.59
C TYR A 170 -2.37 -8.24 -6.22
N ARG A 171 -2.27 -7.36 -5.21
CA ARG A 171 -1.02 -6.69 -4.86
C ARG A 171 -0.02 -7.67 -4.25
N PHE A 172 -0.48 -8.65 -3.48
CA PHE A 172 0.36 -9.77 -3.04
C PHE A 172 1.01 -10.46 -4.23
N THR A 173 0.22 -10.80 -5.26
CA THR A 173 0.70 -11.42 -6.49
C THR A 173 1.68 -10.50 -7.24
N LEU A 174 1.34 -9.22 -7.39
CA LEU A 174 2.17 -8.21 -8.06
C LEU A 174 3.55 -8.07 -7.41
N LEU A 175 3.60 -8.04 -6.08
CA LEU A 175 4.85 -7.88 -5.31
C LEU A 175 5.77 -9.10 -5.37
N THR A 176 5.34 -10.18 -6.02
CA THR A 176 6.19 -11.31 -6.36
C THR A 176 6.89 -11.18 -7.72
N LEU A 177 6.62 -10.12 -8.49
CA LEU A 177 7.23 -9.94 -9.80
C LEU A 177 8.74 -9.66 -9.72
N PRO A 178 9.53 -10.10 -10.72
CA PRO A 178 10.99 -9.94 -10.72
C PRO A 178 11.47 -8.48 -10.61
N CYS A 179 10.64 -7.51 -11.01
CA CYS A 179 10.99 -6.09 -10.92
C CYS A 179 11.12 -5.58 -9.47
N PHE A 180 10.55 -6.29 -8.49
CA PHE A 180 10.66 -5.96 -7.07
C PHE A 180 11.85 -6.64 -6.37
N GLY A 181 12.81 -7.17 -7.13
CA GLY A 181 13.96 -7.89 -6.58
C GLY A 181 13.52 -9.21 -5.95
N SER A 182 14.00 -9.54 -4.74
CA SER A 182 13.50 -10.73 -4.03
C SER A 182 12.04 -10.56 -3.58
N GLY A 183 11.53 -9.33 -3.53
CA GLY A 183 10.22 -8.99 -2.98
C GLY A 183 10.08 -9.18 -1.46
N ARG A 184 11.06 -9.78 -0.77
CA ARG A 184 10.97 -10.24 0.65
C ARG A 184 10.62 -9.14 1.65
N ARG A 185 10.97 -7.89 1.35
CA ARG A 185 10.64 -6.70 2.17
C ARG A 185 9.20 -6.21 2.00
N HIS A 186 8.55 -6.55 0.88
CA HIS A 186 7.24 -6.04 0.50
C HIS A 186 6.11 -7.08 0.65
N ARG A 187 6.42 -8.38 0.80
CA ARG A 187 5.41 -9.46 0.81
C ARG A 187 4.37 -9.36 1.94
N LEU A 188 4.71 -8.73 3.06
CA LEU A 188 3.78 -8.53 4.18
C LEU A 188 2.99 -7.22 4.10
N MET A 189 3.18 -6.43 3.05
CA MET A 189 2.55 -5.13 2.90
C MET A 189 1.03 -5.17 3.08
N GLU A 190 0.36 -6.12 2.41
CA GLU A 190 -1.10 -6.25 2.52
C GLU A 190 -1.55 -6.75 3.88
N VAL A 191 -0.75 -7.61 4.53
CA VAL A 191 -1.03 -8.05 5.91
C VAL A 191 -1.00 -6.85 6.86
N TYR A 192 -0.02 -5.95 6.68
CA TYR A 192 0.04 -4.71 7.45
C TYR A 192 -1.12 -3.76 7.13
N SER A 193 -1.46 -3.55 5.86
CA SER A 193 -2.57 -2.67 5.47
C SER A 193 -3.90 -3.18 6.03
N LEU A 194 -4.19 -4.48 5.91
CA LEU A 194 -5.40 -5.09 6.48
C LEU A 194 -5.41 -5.08 8.01
N GLY A 195 -4.28 -5.42 8.64
CA GLY A 195 -4.15 -5.40 10.09
C GLY A 195 -4.33 -3.99 10.68
N LEU A 196 -3.73 -2.98 10.05
CA LEU A 196 -3.89 -1.59 10.47
C LEU A 196 -5.32 -1.08 10.19
N THR A 197 -5.94 -1.51 9.10
CA THR A 197 -7.36 -1.22 8.81
C THR A 197 -8.26 -1.76 9.93
N TYR A 198 -8.03 -3.00 10.36
CA TYR A 198 -8.75 -3.61 11.46
C TYR A 198 -8.53 -2.86 12.79
N LEU A 199 -7.29 -2.51 13.12
CA LEU A 199 -6.98 -1.75 14.35
C LEU A 199 -7.64 -0.38 14.35
N LEU A 200 -7.63 0.32 13.21
CA LEU A 200 -8.30 1.61 13.07
C LEU A 200 -9.81 1.48 13.26
N SER A 201 -10.43 0.53 12.56
CA SER A 201 -11.87 0.23 12.68
C SER A 201 -12.26 -0.09 14.12
N TRP A 202 -11.49 -0.96 14.79
CA TRP A 202 -11.69 -1.29 16.20
C TRP A 202 -11.61 -0.05 17.10
N SER A 203 -10.56 0.75 16.94
CA SER A 203 -10.32 1.89 17.84
C SER A 203 -11.27 3.08 17.64
N THR A 204 -11.95 3.14 16.50
CA THR A 204 -12.78 4.29 16.10
C THR A 204 -14.25 3.94 16.03
N GLY A 205 -14.60 2.65 16.03
CA GLY A 205 -15.97 2.18 15.80
C GLY A 205 -16.46 2.34 14.35
N LEU A 206 -15.58 2.76 13.43
CA LEU A 206 -15.93 2.94 12.02
C LEU A 206 -15.96 1.59 11.27
N PRO A 207 -16.75 1.49 10.18
CA PRO A 207 -16.71 0.33 9.28
C PRO A 207 -15.30 0.04 8.78
N PHE A 208 -14.96 -1.24 8.64
CA PHE A 208 -13.63 -1.70 8.22
C PHE A 208 -13.16 -1.02 6.92
N GLU A 209 -14.03 -1.02 5.91
CA GLU A 209 -13.77 -0.50 4.58
C GLU A 209 -13.41 0.98 4.55
N TYR A 210 -13.92 1.74 5.51
CA TYR A 210 -13.71 3.18 5.64
C TYR A 210 -12.29 3.52 6.13
N CYS A 211 -11.69 2.61 6.89
CA CYS A 211 -10.35 2.79 7.43
C CYS A 211 -9.23 2.38 6.47
N PHE A 212 -9.54 1.65 5.39
CA PHE A 212 -8.53 1.07 4.51
C PHE A 212 -7.67 2.12 3.82
N GLY A 213 -8.28 3.19 3.31
CA GLY A 213 -7.55 4.26 2.63
C GLY A 213 -6.48 4.90 3.52
N MET A 214 -6.80 5.15 4.79
CA MET A 214 -5.83 5.70 5.75
C MET A 214 -4.76 4.69 6.14
N ALA A 215 -5.14 3.42 6.33
CA ALA A 215 -4.20 2.35 6.65
C ALA A 215 -3.16 2.20 5.52
N ASP A 216 -3.58 2.08 4.26
CA ASP A 216 -2.64 1.94 3.14
C ASP A 216 -1.79 3.20 2.95
N THR A 217 -2.35 4.38 3.22
CA THR A 217 -1.63 5.66 3.22
C THR A 217 -0.58 5.74 4.35
N ILE A 218 -0.64 4.90 5.37
CA ILE A 218 0.43 4.79 6.39
C ILE A 218 1.42 3.69 6.02
N VAL A 219 0.93 2.52 5.62
CA VAL A 219 1.78 1.35 5.36
C VAL A 219 2.67 1.57 4.14
N ALA A 220 2.13 2.06 3.03
CA ALA A 220 2.90 2.22 1.80
C ALA A 220 4.07 3.19 1.92
N PRO A 221 3.90 4.38 2.52
CA PRO A 221 5.01 5.29 2.77
C PRO A 221 5.98 4.74 3.81
N ALA A 222 5.51 4.09 4.88
CA ALA A 222 6.39 3.52 5.91
C ALA A 222 7.32 2.43 5.35
N VAL A 223 6.81 1.51 4.52
CA VAL A 223 7.63 0.49 3.83
C VAL A 223 8.67 1.16 2.93
N THR A 224 8.26 2.17 2.17
CA THR A 224 9.12 2.89 1.23
C THR A 224 10.23 3.64 1.97
N ALA A 225 9.87 4.43 2.98
CA ALA A 225 10.82 5.19 3.79
C ALA A 225 11.79 4.29 4.56
N TRP A 226 11.28 3.20 5.17
CA TRP A 226 12.13 2.25 5.88
C TRP A 226 13.08 1.51 4.94
N SER A 227 12.63 1.18 3.73
CA SER A 227 13.50 0.62 2.68
C SER A 227 14.62 1.59 2.30
N SER A 228 14.33 2.87 2.07
CA SER A 228 15.34 3.90 1.78
C SER A 228 16.31 4.10 2.95
N ILE A 229 15.81 4.30 4.18
CA ILE A 229 16.66 4.53 5.36
C ILE A 229 17.55 3.34 5.65
N SER A 230 17.00 2.12 5.64
CA SER A 230 17.78 0.91 5.90
C SER A 230 18.89 0.71 4.86
N LYS A 231 18.67 1.08 3.60
CA LYS A 231 19.68 1.07 2.53
C LYS A 231 20.74 2.16 2.74
N THR A 232 20.31 3.41 2.95
CA THR A 232 21.20 4.58 3.08
C THR A 232 22.19 4.42 4.24
N PHE A 233 21.71 3.94 5.39
CA PHE A 233 22.53 3.79 6.60
C PHE A 233 23.04 2.36 6.83
N ASN A 234 22.84 1.45 5.85
CA ASN A 234 23.21 0.03 5.93
C ASN A 234 22.75 -0.65 7.24
N LEU A 235 21.55 -0.29 7.73
CA LEU A 235 21.02 -0.79 9.01
C LEU A 235 20.58 -2.25 8.95
N ILE A 236 20.20 -2.71 7.76
CA ILE A 236 19.73 -4.07 7.51
C ILE A 236 20.48 -4.61 6.31
N PRO A 237 20.99 -5.87 6.35
CA PRO A 237 21.66 -6.48 5.22
C PRO A 237 20.88 -6.26 3.93
N ARG A 238 21.61 -5.88 2.87
CA ARG A 238 21.00 -5.69 1.56
C ARG A 238 20.39 -7.03 1.13
N ASP A 239 19.19 -6.93 0.59
CA ASP A 239 18.56 -8.05 -0.06
C ASP A 239 19.50 -8.55 -1.18
N PRO A 240 19.84 -9.85 -1.26
CA PRO A 240 20.71 -10.35 -2.32
C PRO A 240 20.15 -9.90 -3.67
N GLY A 241 20.97 -9.14 -4.39
CA GLY A 241 20.58 -8.49 -5.64
C GLY A 241 20.25 -9.49 -6.75
N LYS A 242 19.82 -8.96 -7.90
CA LYS A 242 19.47 -9.71 -9.11
C LYS A 242 20.54 -10.70 -9.59
N ASP A 243 21.78 -10.56 -9.14
CA ASP A 243 22.93 -11.37 -9.58
C ASP A 243 23.03 -12.75 -8.89
N GLN A 244 22.18 -13.05 -7.90
CA GLN A 244 21.98 -14.42 -7.41
C GLN A 244 20.74 -15.03 -8.07
N SER A 245 20.83 -15.23 -9.40
CA SER A 245 19.92 -16.13 -10.10
C SER A 245 20.04 -17.52 -9.49
N THR A 246 18.92 -18.09 -9.04
CA THR A 246 18.55 -19.53 -8.93
C THR A 246 18.00 -20.00 -7.58
N ALA A 247 18.23 -19.34 -6.44
CA ALA A 247 17.81 -19.92 -5.14
C ALA A 247 16.44 -19.45 -4.59
N GLY A 248 15.81 -18.41 -5.17
CA GLY A 248 14.56 -17.83 -4.64
C GLY A 248 13.52 -17.43 -5.70
N GLY A 249 13.72 -17.84 -6.95
CA GLY A 249 12.79 -17.58 -8.04
C GLY A 249 11.54 -18.43 -7.90
N ILE A 250 10.37 -17.83 -8.07
CA ILE A 250 9.11 -18.57 -8.24
C ILE A 250 9.27 -19.47 -9.46
N SER A 251 9.00 -20.77 -9.31
CA SER A 251 9.08 -21.75 -10.40
C SER A 251 8.08 -21.44 -11.51
N ASP A 252 8.26 -22.02 -12.69
CA ASP A 252 7.30 -21.87 -13.80
C ASP A 252 5.88 -22.29 -13.40
N THR A 253 5.75 -23.37 -12.62
CA THR A 253 4.47 -23.77 -12.04
C THR A 253 3.90 -22.70 -11.10
N GLY A 254 4.74 -22.10 -10.25
CA GLY A 254 4.33 -20.99 -9.39
C GLY A 254 3.93 -19.74 -10.18
N ASP A 255 4.57 -19.49 -11.32
CA ASP A 255 4.22 -18.39 -12.23
C ASP A 255 2.82 -18.58 -12.82
N VAL A 256 2.53 -19.79 -13.30
CA VAL A 256 1.20 -20.14 -13.83
C VAL A 256 0.13 -20.06 -12.73
N CYS A 257 0.37 -20.63 -11.55
CA CYS A 257 -0.57 -20.59 -10.44
C CYS A 257 -0.90 -19.16 -10.01
N LEU A 258 0.11 -18.31 -9.84
CA LEU A 258 -0.08 -16.90 -9.49
C LEU A 258 -0.75 -16.11 -10.63
N GLY A 259 -0.48 -16.45 -11.89
CA GLY A 259 -1.19 -15.89 -13.04
C GLY A 259 -2.68 -16.23 -13.04
N ILE A 260 -3.04 -17.49 -12.75
CA ILE A 260 -4.43 -17.93 -12.61
C ILE A 260 -5.12 -17.19 -11.46
N ILE A 261 -4.43 -16.99 -10.32
CA ILE A 261 -4.96 -16.19 -9.20
C ILE A 261 -5.25 -14.76 -9.66
N ALA A 262 -4.31 -14.11 -10.35
CA ALA A 262 -4.53 -12.76 -10.89
C ALA A 262 -5.70 -12.70 -11.89
N LEU A 263 -5.84 -13.68 -12.79
CA LEU A 263 -6.99 -13.76 -13.71
C LEU A 263 -8.30 -13.99 -12.97
N THR A 264 -8.29 -14.78 -11.90
CA THR A 264 -9.46 -14.98 -11.03
C THR A 264 -9.89 -13.66 -10.38
N VAL A 265 -8.93 -12.87 -9.89
CA VAL A 265 -9.19 -11.51 -9.39
C VAL A 265 -9.78 -10.62 -10.49
N ALA A 266 -9.24 -10.68 -11.71
CA ALA A 266 -9.76 -9.92 -12.84
C ALA A 266 -11.21 -10.30 -13.18
N ALA A 267 -11.51 -11.60 -13.26
CA ALA A 267 -12.85 -12.11 -13.51
C ALA A 267 -13.83 -11.70 -12.40
N TYR A 268 -13.42 -11.79 -11.14
CA TYR A 268 -14.20 -11.35 -9.99
C TYR A 268 -14.50 -9.84 -10.04
N ALA A 269 -13.51 -9.02 -10.40
CA ALA A 269 -13.70 -7.59 -10.59
C ALA A 269 -14.69 -7.29 -11.72
N CYS A 270 -14.54 -7.94 -12.89
CA CYS A 270 -15.45 -7.80 -14.02
C CYS A 270 -16.89 -8.22 -13.65
N PHE A 271 -17.06 -9.30 -12.89
CA PHE A 271 -18.37 -9.73 -12.40
C PHE A 271 -19.04 -8.67 -11.52
N ASN A 272 -18.30 -8.05 -10.60
CA ASN A 272 -18.81 -6.98 -9.73
C ASN A 272 -19.11 -5.69 -10.51
N ILE A 273 -18.34 -5.38 -11.55
CA ILE A 273 -18.62 -4.27 -12.47
C ILE A 273 -19.95 -4.51 -13.20
N ALA A 274 -20.19 -5.73 -13.69
CA ALA A 274 -21.40 -6.09 -14.43
C ALA A 274 -22.64 -6.22 -13.52
N SER A 275 -22.46 -6.52 -12.23
CA SER A 275 -23.53 -6.74 -11.25
C SER A 275 -23.48 -5.77 -10.07
N PRO A 276 -23.63 -4.45 -10.28
CA PRO A 276 -23.41 -3.43 -9.25
C PRO A 276 -24.36 -3.52 -8.03
N GLY A 277 -25.47 -4.27 -8.13
CA GLY A 277 -26.49 -4.37 -7.07
C GLY A 277 -26.27 -5.42 -5.99
N ARG A 278 -25.23 -6.27 -6.06
CA ARG A 278 -24.98 -7.35 -5.07
C ARG A 278 -23.78 -7.11 -4.14
N ALA A 279 -22.98 -6.08 -4.37
CA ALA A 279 -21.73 -5.84 -3.62
C ALA A 279 -21.89 -4.88 -2.42
N ALA A 280 -23.12 -4.49 -2.07
CA ALA A 280 -23.44 -3.53 -1.00
C ALA A 280 -23.87 -4.17 0.33
N SER A 281 -23.70 -5.50 0.50
CA SER A 281 -23.93 -6.21 1.77
C SER A 281 -22.63 -6.72 2.37
#